data_AF-A0A971UGW0-F1
#
_entry.id   AF-A0A971UGW0-F1
#
_cell.length_a   1.000
_cell.length_b   1.000
_cell.length_c   1.000
_cell.angle_alpha   90.00
_cell.angle_beta   90.00
_cell.angle_gamma   90.00
#
_symmetry.space_group_name_H-M   'P 1'
#
loop_
_entity.id
_entity.type
_entity.pdbx_description
1 polymer ?
#
loop_
_entity_poly.entity_id
_entity_poly.type
_entity_poly.pdbx_seq_one_letter_code
_entity_poly.pdbx_strand_id
1 'polypeptide(L)'
;MAQKKHDDPSQDTSPNTRGVDQPEQTSGKELPEKNLPGQTVYDRALQHAATGNYQKALDLLRSAPRDLRVQNAIGVCLIRLGRTEDAVRVFRDFVLGPGGFGIDPDAPLIARVNYATSLLLEGRPVGCLDALAGVRGDKHPAVQRLQAVIKEWERSLSFWQRLNWRFGRIEPRDAPVKFDFPPGEFEVELPDQTGQE
;
A
#
# COMPACT_ATOMS: atom_id res chain seq x y z
N MET A 1 20.03 68.26 37.92
CA MET A 1 21.33 68.26 37.21
C MET A 1 21.49 66.89 36.58
N ALA A 2 21.76 66.65 35.32
CA ALA A 2 21.73 67.38 34.06
C ALA A 2 21.62 66.28 32.98
N GLN A 3 20.92 66.56 31.89
CA GLN A 3 20.83 65.71 30.70
C GLN A 3 22.20 65.36 30.12
N LYS A 4 22.32 64.17 29.51
CA LYS A 4 23.13 64.01 28.29
C LYS A 4 22.46 63.06 27.31
N LYS A 5 21.73 63.67 26.37
CA LYS A 5 21.44 63.14 25.03
C LYS A 5 22.74 62.81 24.31
N HIS A 6 22.77 61.71 23.58
CA HIS A 6 23.59 61.55 22.38
C HIS A 6 22.71 60.85 21.33
N ASP A 7 22.22 61.65 20.37
CA ASP A 7 21.83 61.25 19.03
C ASP A 7 22.95 61.75 18.11
N ASP A 8 23.47 60.93 17.20
CA ASP A 8 23.69 61.21 15.75
C ASP A 8 24.35 59.99 15.03
N PRO A 9 24.51 59.92 13.68
CA PRO A 9 23.63 59.13 12.82
C PRO A 9 24.38 58.27 11.76
N SER A 10 23.60 57.67 10.86
CA SER A 10 23.93 57.36 9.44
C SER A 10 24.91 56.23 9.08
N GLN A 11 24.29 55.18 8.53
CA GLN A 11 24.58 54.50 7.25
C GLN A 11 26.02 54.09 6.93
N ASP A 12 26.23 52.77 6.77
CA ASP A 12 27.00 52.32 5.60
C ASP A 12 26.60 50.91 5.11
N THR A 13 26.87 50.74 3.83
CA THR A 13 26.51 49.77 2.80
C THR A 13 26.60 48.26 3.07
N SER A 14 25.72 47.51 2.37
CA SER A 14 25.79 46.07 2.05
C SER A 14 27.16 45.61 1.52
N PRO A 15 27.45 44.29 1.50
CA PRO A 15 27.11 43.54 0.29
C PRO A 15 26.56 42.12 0.51
N ASN A 16 25.54 41.86 -0.28
CA ASN A 16 25.09 40.60 -0.87
C ASN A 16 26.20 39.53 -1.06
N THR A 17 26.10 38.40 -0.35
CA THR A 17 26.80 37.16 -0.71
C THR A 17 25.83 36.17 -1.35
N ARG A 18 26.11 35.98 -2.64
CA ARG A 18 25.62 34.96 -3.56
C ARG A 18 25.75 33.53 -3.01
N GLY A 19 24.83 32.69 -3.48
CA GLY A 19 25.19 31.40 -4.07
C GLY A 19 25.30 30.23 -3.10
N VAL A 20 24.15 29.68 -2.71
CA VAL A 20 24.07 28.25 -2.43
C VAL A 20 23.23 27.65 -3.53
N ASP A 21 23.92 26.99 -4.46
CA ASP A 21 23.37 26.20 -5.55
C ASP A 21 22.42 25.14 -4.99
N GLN A 22 21.12 25.32 -5.23
CA GLN A 22 20.17 24.22 -5.16
C GLN A 22 20.41 23.33 -6.38
N PRO A 23 20.50 22.00 -6.22
CA PRO A 23 20.50 21.12 -7.37
C PRO A 23 19.15 21.26 -8.07
N GLU A 24 19.22 21.71 -9.33
CA GLU A 24 18.18 21.71 -10.32
C GLU A 24 17.38 20.40 -10.24
N GLN A 25 16.13 20.52 -9.83
CA GLN A 25 15.10 19.56 -10.21
C GLN A 25 15.00 19.61 -11.73
N THR A 26 15.73 18.72 -12.39
CA THR A 26 15.59 18.49 -13.81
C THR A 26 14.15 18.05 -14.05
N SER A 27 13.36 19.01 -14.52
CA SER A 27 12.09 18.85 -15.20
C SER A 27 12.30 17.87 -16.34
N GLY A 28 12.11 16.58 -16.03
CA GLY A 28 11.97 15.54 -17.01
C GLY A 28 10.67 15.84 -17.76
N LYS A 29 10.80 16.31 -19.00
CA LYS A 29 9.69 16.37 -19.96
C LYS A 29 8.95 15.03 -19.92
N GLU A 30 7.75 15.01 -19.36
CA GLU A 30 6.81 13.92 -19.59
C GLU A 30 6.64 13.82 -21.10
N LEU A 31 7.19 12.75 -21.69
CA LEU A 31 6.87 12.36 -23.05
C LEU A 31 5.34 12.20 -23.12
N PRO A 32 4.68 12.77 -24.14
CA PRO A 32 3.22 12.69 -24.25
C PRO A 32 2.82 11.22 -24.26
N GLU A 33 2.11 10.83 -23.19
CA GLU A 33 1.51 9.52 -23.01
C GLU A 33 0.67 9.24 -24.26
N LYS A 34 1.19 8.38 -25.13
CA LYS A 34 0.54 8.04 -26.39
C LYS A 34 -0.68 7.18 -26.02
N ASN A 35 -1.82 7.83 -25.78
CA ASN A 35 -3.08 7.17 -25.49
C ASN A 35 -3.35 6.13 -26.60
N LEU A 36 -3.20 4.85 -26.30
CA LEU A 36 -3.64 3.82 -27.22
C LEU A 36 -5.17 3.86 -27.27
N PRO A 37 -5.78 3.91 -28.47
CA PRO A 37 -7.23 3.94 -28.59
C PRO A 37 -7.83 2.70 -27.91
N GLY A 38 -8.78 2.91 -27.00
CA GLY A 38 -9.50 1.85 -26.28
C GLY A 38 -8.98 1.52 -24.87
N GLN A 39 -7.92 2.16 -24.36
CA GLN A 39 -7.46 1.89 -22.99
C GLN A 39 -8.36 2.55 -21.93
N THR A 40 -8.77 1.75 -20.95
CA THR A 40 -9.53 2.24 -19.80
C THR A 40 -8.63 3.03 -18.83
N VAL A 41 -9.24 3.77 -17.89
CA VAL A 41 -8.49 4.40 -16.78
C VAL A 41 -7.74 3.35 -15.96
N TYR A 42 -8.35 2.18 -15.78
CA TYR A 42 -7.75 1.06 -15.06
C TYR A 42 -6.49 0.54 -15.76
N ASP A 43 -6.53 0.36 -17.08
CA ASP A 43 -5.37 -0.14 -17.84
C ASP A 43 -4.16 0.80 -17.76
N ARG A 44 -4.42 2.11 -17.83
CA ARG A 44 -3.37 3.13 -17.66
C ARG A 44 -2.80 3.12 -16.24
N ALA A 45 -3.66 2.98 -15.23
CA ALA A 45 -3.19 2.84 -13.85
C ALA A 45 -2.30 1.60 -13.69
N LEU A 46 -2.67 0.47 -14.30
CA LEU A 46 -1.83 -0.75 -14.28
C LEU A 46 -0.48 -0.56 -14.97
N GLN A 47 -0.42 0.20 -16.07
CA GLN A 47 0.87 0.53 -16.71
C GLN A 47 1.77 1.36 -15.79
N HIS A 48 1.21 2.34 -15.09
CA HIS A 48 1.97 3.08 -14.08
C HIS A 48 2.42 2.18 -12.93
N ALA A 49 1.55 1.30 -12.44
CA ALA A 49 1.91 0.34 -11.40
C ALA A 49 3.02 -0.64 -11.86
N ALA A 50 2.98 -1.09 -13.12
CA ALA A 50 4.00 -1.96 -13.70
C ALA A 50 5.37 -1.28 -13.82
N THR A 51 5.40 0.05 -13.94
CA THR A 51 6.63 0.85 -13.94
C THR A 51 7.04 1.35 -12.56
N GLY A 52 6.34 0.92 -11.49
CA GLY A 52 6.61 1.32 -10.10
C GLY A 52 6.06 2.70 -9.72
N ASN A 53 5.35 3.39 -10.63
CA ASN A 53 4.74 4.70 -10.41
C ASN A 53 3.41 4.59 -9.66
N TYR A 54 3.42 4.02 -8.45
CA TYR A 54 2.19 3.72 -7.70
C TYR A 54 1.38 4.95 -7.29
N GLN A 55 2.03 6.10 -7.08
CA GLN A 55 1.32 7.35 -6.78
C GLN A 55 0.46 7.81 -7.97
N LYS A 56 1.03 7.82 -9.18
CA LYS A 56 0.31 8.17 -10.41
C LYS A 56 -0.81 7.15 -10.70
N ALA A 57 -0.55 5.86 -10.49
CA ALA A 57 -1.57 4.82 -10.60
C ALA A 57 -2.75 5.05 -9.63
N LEU A 58 -2.45 5.37 -8.36
CA LEU A 58 -3.44 5.65 -7.34
C LEU A 58 -4.32 6.86 -7.70
N ASP A 59 -3.70 7.93 -8.20
CA ASP A 59 -4.43 9.16 -8.56
C ASP A 59 -5.37 8.92 -9.74
N LEU A 60 -4.96 8.12 -10.74
CA LEU A 60 -5.85 7.69 -11.82
C LEU A 60 -7.01 6.84 -11.31
N LEU A 61 -6.73 5.84 -10.46
CA LEU A 61 -7.76 4.93 -9.94
C LEU A 61 -8.82 5.65 -9.11
N ARG A 62 -8.45 6.71 -8.38
CA ARG A 62 -9.40 7.54 -7.62
C ARG A 62 -10.42 8.28 -8.49
N SER A 63 -10.08 8.51 -9.76
CA SER A 63 -10.98 9.11 -10.74
C SER A 63 -11.79 8.07 -11.53
N ALA A 64 -11.49 6.78 -11.38
CA ALA A 64 -12.19 5.71 -12.07
C ALA A 64 -13.55 5.40 -11.41
N PRO A 65 -14.49 4.79 -12.16
CA PRO A 65 -15.72 4.25 -11.57
C PRO A 65 -15.43 3.32 -10.40
N ARG A 66 -16.25 3.40 -9.35
CA ARG A 66 -16.06 2.59 -8.15
C ARG A 66 -16.61 1.19 -8.38
N ASP A 67 -15.71 0.24 -8.61
CA ASP A 67 -15.99 -1.20 -8.59
C ASP A 67 -14.98 -1.94 -7.67
N LEU A 68 -15.14 -3.25 -7.48
CA LEU A 68 -14.28 -4.04 -6.59
C LEU A 68 -12.85 -4.15 -7.11
N ARG A 69 -12.67 -4.21 -8.43
CA ARG A 69 -11.37 -4.33 -9.10
C ARG A 69 -10.53 -3.06 -8.92
N VAL A 70 -11.15 -1.90 -9.11
CA VAL A 70 -10.56 -0.58 -8.86
C VAL A 70 -10.22 -0.41 -7.38
N GLN A 71 -11.13 -0.78 -6.47
CA GLN A 71 -10.87 -0.71 -5.03
C GLN A 71 -9.71 -1.62 -4.60
N ASN A 72 -9.64 -2.84 -5.15
CA ASN A 72 -8.52 -3.75 -4.95
C ASN A 72 -7.20 -3.12 -5.44
N ALA A 73 -7.18 -2.56 -6.65
CA ALA A 73 -6.00 -1.91 -7.19
C ALA A 73 -5.55 -0.68 -6.39
N ILE A 74 -6.50 0.12 -5.87
CA ILE A 74 -6.22 1.22 -4.94
C ILE A 74 -5.52 0.68 -3.69
N GLY A 75 -6.07 -0.38 -3.08
CA GLY A 75 -5.48 -1.01 -1.91
C GLY A 75 -4.06 -1.53 -2.16
N VAL A 76 -3.80 -2.17 -3.30
CA VAL A 76 -2.45 -2.63 -3.68
C VAL A 76 -1.49 -1.46 -3.85
N CYS A 77 -1.90 -0.37 -4.50
CA CYS A 77 -1.06 0.82 -4.64
C CYS A 77 -0.72 1.42 -3.26
N LEU A 78 -1.69 1.49 -2.35
CA LEU A 78 -1.48 1.99 -0.99
C LEU A 78 -0.48 1.13 -0.21
N ILE A 79 -0.61 -0.21 -0.27
CA ILE A 79 0.36 -1.12 0.32
C ILE A 79 1.77 -0.83 -0.21
N ARG A 80 1.93 -0.73 -1.54
CA ARG A 80 3.25 -0.54 -2.17
C ARG A 80 3.84 0.85 -1.95
N LEU A 81 3.01 1.83 -1.60
CA LEU A 81 3.43 3.16 -1.12
C LEU A 81 3.76 3.18 0.39
N GLY A 82 3.65 2.06 1.09
CA GLY A 82 3.86 1.98 2.54
C GLY A 82 2.72 2.57 3.37
N ARG A 83 1.55 2.83 2.77
CA ARG A 83 0.35 3.38 3.43
C ARG A 83 -0.58 2.24 3.84
N THR A 84 -0.10 1.36 4.71
CA THR A 84 -0.76 0.10 5.07
C THR A 84 -2.09 0.32 5.78
N GLU A 85 -2.18 1.33 6.65
CA GLU A 85 -3.40 1.70 7.37
C GLU A 85 -4.54 2.08 6.41
N ASP A 86 -4.21 2.87 5.39
CA ASP A 86 -5.16 3.29 4.37
C ASP A 86 -5.61 2.11 3.53
N ALA A 87 -4.68 1.19 3.19
CA ALA A 87 -5.01 -0.03 2.48
C ALA A 87 -5.98 -0.92 3.28
N VAL A 88 -5.73 -1.12 4.58
CA VAL A 88 -6.61 -1.88 5.48
C VAL A 88 -8.03 -1.30 5.45
N ARG A 89 -8.17 0.03 5.49
CA ARG A 89 -9.49 0.70 5.42
C ARG A 89 -10.19 0.42 4.09
N VAL A 90 -9.49 0.61 2.98
CA VAL A 90 -10.05 0.37 1.64
C VAL A 90 -10.54 -1.06 1.49
N PHE A 91 -9.71 -2.05 1.86
CA PHE A 91 -10.11 -3.46 1.76
C PHE A 91 -11.27 -3.82 2.68
N ARG A 92 -11.25 -3.33 3.91
CA ARG A 92 -12.30 -3.62 4.90
C ARG A 92 -13.69 -3.22 4.39
N ASP A 93 -13.79 -2.13 3.65
CA ASP A 93 -15.07 -1.59 3.17
C ASP A 93 -15.79 -2.51 2.16
N PHE A 94 -15.09 -3.47 1.55
CA PHE A 94 -15.70 -4.40 0.58
C PHE A 94 -15.33 -5.87 0.77
N VAL A 95 -14.41 -6.19 1.69
CA VAL A 95 -14.10 -7.57 2.09
C VAL A 95 -14.94 -8.02 3.27
N LEU A 96 -15.40 -7.09 4.13
CA LEU A 96 -16.31 -7.44 5.21
C LEU A 96 -17.76 -7.37 4.73
N GLY A 97 -18.55 -8.35 5.16
CA GLY A 97 -19.98 -8.39 4.84
C GLY A 97 -20.77 -7.30 5.55
N PRO A 98 -22.06 -7.13 5.20
CA PRO A 98 -22.95 -6.18 5.85
C PRO A 98 -22.93 -6.33 7.38
N GLY A 99 -22.65 -5.22 8.09
CA GLY A 99 -22.51 -5.21 9.55
C GLY A 99 -21.09 -5.43 10.09
N GLY A 100 -20.12 -5.79 9.24
CA GLY A 100 -18.69 -5.76 9.58
C GLY A 100 -18.21 -6.84 10.55
N PHE A 101 -19.06 -7.84 10.87
CA PHE A 101 -18.73 -8.89 11.84
C PHE A 101 -17.93 -10.06 11.24
N GLY A 102 -17.82 -10.13 9.91
CA GLY A 102 -17.15 -11.22 9.24
C GLY A 102 -16.78 -10.88 7.81
N ILE A 103 -15.93 -11.70 7.23
CA ILE A 103 -15.56 -11.63 5.81
C ILE A 103 -16.75 -12.05 4.98
N ASP A 104 -17.07 -11.26 3.96
CA ASP A 104 -18.07 -11.61 2.97
C ASP A 104 -17.63 -12.88 2.21
N PRO A 105 -18.44 -13.96 2.20
CA PRO A 105 -18.12 -15.16 1.44
C PRO A 105 -17.98 -14.90 -0.07
N ASP A 106 -18.65 -13.87 -0.59
CA ASP A 106 -18.66 -13.49 -2.00
C ASP A 106 -17.55 -12.49 -2.35
N ALA A 107 -16.78 -12.02 -1.35
CA ALA A 107 -15.64 -11.13 -1.61
C ALA A 107 -14.60 -11.83 -2.51
N PRO A 108 -14.07 -11.14 -3.54
CA PRO A 108 -13.08 -11.70 -4.44
C PRO A 108 -11.88 -12.29 -3.69
N LEU A 109 -11.44 -13.47 -4.10
CA LEU A 109 -10.32 -14.19 -3.46
C LEU A 109 -9.07 -13.30 -3.34
N ILE A 110 -8.71 -12.61 -4.42
CA ILE A 110 -7.54 -11.72 -4.46
C ILE A 110 -7.69 -10.56 -3.47
N ALA A 111 -8.87 -9.96 -3.37
CA ALA A 111 -9.13 -8.89 -2.42
C ALA A 111 -8.97 -9.37 -0.96
N ARG A 112 -9.45 -10.58 -0.64
CA ARG A 112 -9.27 -11.18 0.69
C ARG A 112 -7.80 -11.42 1.02
N VAL A 113 -7.02 -11.92 0.05
CA VAL A 113 -5.57 -12.11 0.22
C VAL A 113 -4.85 -10.78 0.39
N ASN A 114 -5.23 -9.75 -0.36
CA ASN A 114 -4.64 -8.43 -0.22
C ASN A 114 -5.02 -7.75 1.09
N TYR A 115 -6.25 -7.94 1.57
CA TYR A 115 -6.66 -7.51 2.91
C TYR A 115 -5.81 -8.18 3.99
N ALA A 116 -5.66 -9.50 3.94
CA ALA A 116 -4.79 -10.23 4.85
C ALA A 116 -3.33 -9.73 4.79
N THR A 117 -2.82 -9.49 3.59
CA THR A 117 -1.48 -8.91 3.37
C THR A 117 -1.34 -7.55 4.05
N SER A 118 -2.34 -6.67 3.89
CA SER A 118 -2.33 -5.35 4.53
C SER A 118 -2.33 -5.43 6.05
N LEU A 119 -3.12 -6.33 6.64
CA LEU A 119 -3.13 -6.57 8.09
C LEU A 119 -1.78 -7.09 8.59
N LEU A 120 -1.14 -7.97 7.84
CA LEU A 120 0.17 -8.52 8.21
C LEU A 120 1.26 -7.43 8.21
N LEU A 121 1.27 -6.58 7.19
CA LEU A 121 2.22 -5.46 7.09
C LEU A 121 1.99 -4.39 8.16
N GLU A 122 0.74 -4.17 8.53
CA GLU A 122 0.32 -3.30 9.63
C GLU A 122 0.69 -3.86 11.03
N GLY A 123 1.27 -5.07 11.09
CA GLY A 123 1.63 -5.72 12.35
C GLY A 123 0.46 -6.37 13.08
N ARG A 124 -0.59 -6.77 12.35
CA ARG A 124 -1.80 -7.44 12.87
C ARG A 124 -1.89 -8.90 12.37
N PRO A 125 -0.98 -9.79 12.80
CA PRO A 125 -0.91 -11.16 12.29
C PRO A 125 -2.13 -12.00 12.64
N VAL A 126 -2.82 -11.73 13.76
CA VAL A 126 -4.08 -12.41 14.11
C VAL A 126 -5.16 -12.10 13.07
N GLY A 127 -5.37 -10.81 12.79
CA GLY A 127 -6.32 -10.38 11.76
C GLY A 127 -5.98 -10.93 10.38
N CYS A 128 -4.70 -11.00 10.01
CA CYS A 128 -4.26 -11.66 8.78
C CYS A 128 -4.67 -13.14 8.72
N LEU A 129 -4.50 -13.89 9.82
CA LEU A 129 -4.89 -15.29 9.86
C LEU A 129 -6.40 -15.49 9.79
N ASP A 130 -7.16 -14.64 10.46
CA ASP A 130 -8.62 -14.66 10.42
C ASP A 130 -9.12 -14.33 9.00
N ALA A 131 -8.51 -13.33 8.36
CA ALA A 131 -8.75 -12.96 6.97
C ALA A 131 -8.53 -14.14 5.99
N LEU A 132 -7.54 -15.00 6.28
CA LEU A 132 -7.19 -16.16 5.47
C LEU A 132 -7.94 -17.45 5.81
N ALA A 133 -8.65 -17.50 6.93
CA ALA A 133 -9.24 -18.76 7.43
C ALA A 133 -10.13 -19.45 6.39
N GLY A 134 -10.93 -18.67 5.66
CA GLY A 134 -11.83 -19.19 4.62
C GLY A 134 -11.18 -19.51 3.27
N VAL A 135 -9.89 -19.21 3.06
CA VAL A 135 -9.18 -19.44 1.78
C VAL A 135 -7.94 -20.32 1.93
N ARG A 136 -7.69 -20.84 3.13
CA ARG A 136 -6.45 -21.56 3.47
C ARG A 136 -6.21 -22.83 2.65
N GLY A 137 -7.27 -23.43 2.12
CA GLY A 137 -7.21 -24.63 1.26
C GLY A 137 -7.10 -24.34 -0.24
N ASP A 138 -7.15 -23.07 -0.65
CA ASP A 138 -7.09 -22.68 -2.05
C ASP A 138 -5.67 -22.90 -2.63
N LYS A 139 -5.60 -23.32 -3.89
CA LYS A 139 -4.34 -23.54 -4.62
C LYS A 139 -3.83 -22.27 -5.31
N HIS A 140 -4.53 -21.14 -5.15
CA HIS A 140 -4.15 -19.88 -5.77
C HIS A 140 -2.73 -19.45 -5.34
N PRO A 141 -1.84 -19.07 -6.28
CA PRO A 141 -0.46 -18.70 -5.97
C PRO A 141 -0.33 -17.58 -4.92
N ALA A 142 -1.24 -16.60 -4.95
CA ALA A 142 -1.29 -15.51 -3.96
C ALA A 142 -1.44 -16.02 -2.51
N VAL A 143 -2.35 -17.00 -2.31
CA VAL A 143 -2.59 -17.61 -1.00
C VAL A 143 -1.34 -18.37 -0.55
N GLN A 144 -0.73 -19.15 -1.44
CA GLN A 144 0.48 -19.92 -1.13
C GLN A 144 1.67 -19.01 -0.77
N ARG A 145 1.87 -17.91 -1.51
CA ARG A 145 2.89 -16.91 -1.23
C ARG A 145 2.70 -16.30 0.15
N LEU A 146 1.49 -15.82 0.47
CA LEU A 146 1.23 -15.22 1.77
C LEU A 146 1.37 -16.22 2.92
N GLN A 147 0.94 -17.48 2.72
CA GLN A 147 1.18 -18.54 3.71
C GLN A 147 2.67 -18.83 3.91
N ALA A 148 3.48 -18.78 2.85
CA ALA A 148 4.93 -18.94 2.97
C ALA A 148 5.55 -17.80 3.80
N VAL A 149 5.15 -16.56 3.54
CA VAL A 149 5.59 -15.39 4.33
C VAL A 149 5.23 -15.54 5.80
N ILE A 150 4.00 -15.94 6.12
CA ILE A 150 3.56 -16.16 7.51
C ILE A 150 4.41 -17.26 8.17
N LYS A 151 4.67 -18.37 7.47
CA LYS A 151 5.50 -19.47 7.99
C LYS A 151 6.94 -19.01 8.24
N GLU A 152 7.52 -18.21 7.34
CA GLU A 152 8.87 -17.68 7.51
C GLU A 152 8.93 -16.70 8.69
N TRP A 153 7.94 -15.81 8.81
CA TRP A 153 7.80 -14.93 9.95
C TRP A 153 7.69 -15.71 11.27
N GLU A 154 6.85 -16.74 11.36
CA GLU A 154 6.76 -17.60 12.55
C GLU A 154 8.08 -18.30 12.91
N ARG A 155 8.90 -18.63 11.90
CA ARG A 155 10.24 -19.21 12.08
C ARG A 155 11.25 -18.18 12.57
N SER A 156 11.07 -16.90 12.23
CA SER A 156 11.91 -15.79 12.70
C SER A 156 11.68 -15.44 14.18
N LEU A 157 10.52 -15.81 14.75
CA LEU A 157 10.21 -15.57 16.15
C LEU A 157 11.14 -16.35 17.08
N SER A 158 11.54 -15.71 18.19
CA SER A 158 12.26 -16.38 19.28
C SER A 158 11.42 -17.52 19.87
N PHE A 159 12.08 -18.45 20.55
CA PHE A 159 11.41 -19.61 21.15
C PHE A 159 10.20 -19.22 22.02
N TRP A 160 10.37 -18.20 22.87
CA TRP A 160 9.31 -17.72 23.76
C TRP A 160 8.19 -16.97 23.02
N GLN A 161 8.54 -16.13 22.04
CA GLN A 161 7.54 -15.47 21.20
C GLN A 161 6.71 -16.50 20.42
N ARG A 162 7.35 -17.54 19.89
CA ARG A 162 6.66 -18.62 19.17
C ARG A 162 5.73 -19.40 20.09
N LEU A 163 6.15 -19.68 21.32
CA LEU A 163 5.32 -20.35 22.33
C LEU A 163 4.10 -19.49 22.69
N ASN A 164 4.32 -18.23 23.03
CA ASN A 164 3.26 -17.27 23.37
C ASN A 164 2.29 -17.05 22.21
N TRP A 165 2.80 -16.96 20.98
CA TRP A 165 2.01 -16.89 19.76
C TRP A 165 1.11 -18.12 19.58
N ARG A 166 1.68 -19.32 19.75
CA ARG A 166 0.97 -20.58 19.50
C ARG A 166 -0.11 -20.88 20.53
N PHE A 167 0.10 -20.50 21.79
CA PHE A 167 -0.84 -20.80 22.88
C PHE A 167 -1.76 -19.63 23.24
N GLY A 168 -1.26 -18.39 23.13
CA GLY A 168 -1.99 -17.20 23.58
C GLY A 168 -2.36 -16.22 22.47
N ARG A 169 -1.94 -16.45 21.21
CA ARG A 169 -2.09 -15.48 20.11
C ARG A 169 -1.56 -14.08 20.46
N ILE A 170 -0.61 -14.02 21.38
CA ILE A 170 -0.01 -12.76 21.83
C ILE A 170 0.88 -12.25 20.71
N GLU A 171 0.57 -11.06 20.19
CA GLU A 171 1.29 -10.45 19.07
C GLU A 171 2.72 -10.07 19.49
N PRO A 172 3.75 -10.56 18.77
CA PRO A 172 5.14 -10.20 19.05
C PRO A 172 5.41 -8.76 18.61
N ARG A 173 5.74 -7.89 19.58
CA ARG A 173 5.86 -6.43 19.38
C ARG A 173 6.98 -5.99 18.43
N ASP A 174 8.06 -6.78 18.31
CA ASP A 174 9.28 -6.38 17.59
C ASP A 174 9.64 -7.36 16.45
N ALA A 175 8.64 -7.97 15.81
CA ALA A 175 8.84 -8.96 14.75
C ALA A 175 8.28 -8.46 13.41
N PRO A 176 8.98 -7.54 12.72
CA PRO A 176 8.53 -7.05 11.42
C PRO A 176 8.51 -8.19 10.39
N VAL A 177 7.46 -8.22 9.58
CA VAL A 177 7.32 -9.19 8.49
C VAL A 177 8.13 -8.68 7.30
N LYS A 178 8.95 -9.56 6.72
CA LYS A 178 9.71 -9.25 5.51
C LYS A 178 9.02 -9.91 4.32
N PHE A 179 8.85 -9.14 3.25
CA PHE A 179 8.41 -9.64 1.96
C PHE A 179 9.60 -9.58 0.99
N ASP A 180 9.89 -10.70 0.34
CA ASP A 180 10.88 -10.84 -0.72
C ASP A 180 10.29 -10.57 -2.12
N PHE A 181 8.98 -10.33 -2.20
CA PHE A 181 8.26 -9.96 -3.41
C PHE A 181 7.37 -8.72 -3.20
N PRO A 182 6.96 -8.02 -4.28
CA PRO A 182 6.04 -6.89 -4.17
C PRO A 182 4.71 -7.32 -3.55
N PRO A 183 4.30 -6.75 -2.39
CA PRO A 183 3.08 -7.15 -1.73
C PRO A 183 1.84 -6.72 -2.53
N GLY A 184 0.80 -7.53 -2.42
CA GLY A 184 -0.49 -7.32 -3.06
C GLY A 184 -0.52 -7.65 -4.55
N GLU A 185 -1.66 -8.15 -5.01
CA GLU A 185 -1.90 -8.55 -6.40
C GLU A 185 -3.04 -7.75 -7.04
N PHE A 186 -2.78 -7.23 -8.23
CA PHE A 186 -3.82 -6.65 -9.05
C PHE A 186 -4.72 -7.75 -9.60
N GLU A 187 -6.01 -7.50 -9.61
CA GLU A 187 -6.95 -8.41 -10.24
C GLU A 187 -6.83 -8.24 -11.76
N VAL A 188 -6.46 -9.33 -12.42
CA VAL A 188 -6.40 -9.44 -13.88
C VAL A 188 -7.61 -10.29 -14.26
N GLU A 189 -8.50 -9.77 -15.09
CA GLU A 189 -9.56 -10.58 -15.70
C GLU A 189 -8.89 -11.75 -16.41
N LEU A 190 -9.08 -12.95 -15.86
CA LEU A 190 -8.94 -14.15 -16.66
C LEU A 190 -10.16 -14.14 -17.59
N PRO A 191 -10.00 -14.28 -18.92
CA PRO A 191 -11.14 -14.44 -19.79
C PRO A 191 -11.98 -15.59 -19.26
N ASP A 192 -13.25 -15.30 -19.07
CA ASP A 192 -14.24 -16.23 -18.55
C ASP A 192 -14.15 -17.54 -19.35
N GLN A 193 -13.79 -18.64 -18.69
CA GLN A 193 -13.75 -19.96 -19.31
C GLN A 193 -15.14 -20.60 -19.38
N THR A 194 -16.21 -19.85 -19.08
CA THR A 194 -17.59 -20.29 -19.31
C THR A 194 -17.97 -20.17 -20.79
N GLY A 195 -17.41 -21.09 -21.59
CA GLY A 195 -17.70 -21.20 -23.02
C GLY A 195 -17.58 -22.63 -23.57
N GLN A 196 -17.69 -23.65 -22.71
CA GLN A 196 -17.85 -25.04 -23.13
C GLN A 196 -18.87 -25.72 -22.21
N GLU A 197 -20.13 -25.68 -22.62
CA GLU A 197 -21.01 -26.85 -22.81
C GLU A 197 -22.22 -26.47 -23.66
#